data_AF-A0A174QQX6-F1
#
_entry.id   AF-A0A174QQX6-F1
#
_cell.length_a   1.000
_cell.length_b   1.000
_cell.length_c   1.000
_cell.angle_alpha   90.00
_cell.angle_beta   90.00
_cell.angle_gamma   90.00
#
_symmetry.space_group_name_H-M   'P 1'
#
loop_
_entity.id
_entity.type
_entity.pdbx_description
1 polymer ?
#
loop_
_entity_poly.entity_id
_entity_poly.type
_entity_poly.pdbx_seq_one_letter_code
_entity_poly.pdbx_strand_id
1 'polypeptide(L)'
;MENNLIITTKQGFEIMRILGKLGMKEELVNGITKLTREKQNEQQLYRKLRGLILENYDNYEDMTDEEKTNASNEILLKHTDLQEQLIECNEIENKIGAGLMYDFITRMPQAEKEIYKAIATIYSLSVKDVENEELDITIDRVKKIAMSKTFQTFFRLATNLSK
;
A
#
# COMPACT_ATOMS: atom_id res chain seq x y z
N MET A 1 -11.12 15.19 -6.98
CA MET A 1 -9.66 15.38 -6.87
C MET A 1 -9.23 14.73 -5.56
N GLU A 2 -8.53 13.60 -5.62
CA GLU A 2 -7.92 13.03 -4.42
C GLU A 2 -6.90 14.02 -3.87
N ASN A 3 -7.17 14.54 -2.67
CA ASN A 3 -6.19 15.32 -1.93
C ASN A 3 -4.97 14.42 -1.68
N ASN A 4 -3.89 14.63 -2.43
CA ASN A 4 -2.62 13.98 -2.19
C ASN A 4 -2.13 14.44 -0.81
N LEU A 5 -2.32 13.61 0.21
CA LEU A 5 -1.89 13.88 1.58
C LEU A 5 -0.36 14.07 1.59
N ILE A 6 0.10 15.28 1.91
CA ILE A 6 1.53 15.60 2.05
C ILE A 6 1.88 15.60 3.53
N ILE A 7 2.85 14.77 3.90
CA ILE A 7 3.35 14.67 5.28
C ILE A 7 4.58 15.57 5.40
N THR A 8 4.52 16.59 6.26
CA THR A 8 5.68 17.46 6.53
C THR A 8 6.75 16.70 7.33
N THR A 9 7.99 17.18 7.34
CA THR A 9 9.08 16.60 8.13
C THR A 9 8.72 16.46 9.62
N LYS A 10 8.04 17.46 10.20
CA LYS A 10 7.61 17.42 11.60
C LYS A 10 6.62 16.29 11.84
N GLN A 11 5.59 16.17 11.01
CA GLN A 11 4.60 15.08 11.07
C GLN A 11 5.27 13.72 10.85
N GLY A 12 6.24 13.64 9.92
CA GLY A 12 7.05 12.44 9.70
C GLY A 12 7.81 11.99 10.94
N PHE A 13 8.44 12.91 11.67
CA PHE A 13 9.11 12.59 12.93
C PHE A 13 8.15 12.13 14.02
N GLU A 14 6.95 12.70 14.10
CA GLU A 14 5.92 12.24 15.02
C GLU A 14 5.47 10.82 14.70
N ILE A 15 5.21 10.53 13.42
CA ILE A 15 4.91 9.17 12.95
C ILE A 15 6.03 8.20 13.31
N MET A 16 7.29 8.55 13.08
CA MET A 16 8.43 7.67 13.42
C MET A 16 8.54 7.40 14.92
N ARG A 17 8.25 8.40 15.78
CA ARG A 17 8.21 8.18 17.23
C ARG A 17 7.08 7.24 17.62
N ILE A 18 5.90 7.38 17.02
CA ILE A 18 4.77 6.46 17.24
C ILE A 18 5.18 5.04 16.86
N LEU A 19 5.69 4.83 15.65
CA LEU A 19 6.11 3.52 15.17
C LEU A 19 7.20 2.89 16.05
N GLY A 20 8.14 3.70 16.55
CA GLY A 20 9.13 3.28 17.54
C GLY A 20 8.51 2.85 18.87
N LYS A 21 7.51 3.60 19.37
CA LYS A 21 6.78 3.28 20.60
C LYS A 21 5.94 2.01 20.48
N LEU A 22 5.36 1.77 19.30
CA LEU A 22 4.61 0.55 18.97
C LEU A 22 5.52 -0.66 18.69
N GLY A 23 6.84 -0.48 18.65
CA GLY A 23 7.79 -1.54 18.35
C GLY A 23 7.60 -2.16 16.95
N MET A 24 7.13 -1.39 15.97
CA MET A 24 6.73 -1.90 14.64
C MET A 24 7.85 -1.93 13.59
N LYS A 25 9.10 -1.67 14.01
CA LYS A 25 10.22 -1.52 13.07
C LYS A 25 10.41 -2.78 12.21
N GLU A 26 10.43 -3.95 12.84
CA GLU A 26 10.72 -5.21 12.15
C GLU A 26 9.56 -5.62 11.25
N GLU A 27 8.33 -5.50 11.74
CA GLU A 27 7.11 -5.80 10.99
C GLU A 27 7.01 -4.91 9.75
N LEU A 28 7.24 -3.60 9.89
CA LEU A 28 7.22 -2.67 8.77
C LEU A 28 8.32 -2.98 7.75
N VAL A 29 9.56 -3.18 8.20
CA VAL A 29 10.68 -3.50 7.29
C VAL A 29 10.38 -4.80 6.53
N ASN A 30 9.98 -5.86 7.25
CA ASN A 30 9.65 -7.15 6.64
C ASN A 30 8.47 -7.05 5.67
N GLY A 31 7.41 -6.33 6.06
CA GLY A 31 6.24 -6.11 5.23
C GLY A 31 6.57 -5.34 3.95
N ILE A 32 7.34 -4.25 4.06
CA ILE A 32 7.77 -3.46 2.90
C ILE A 32 8.70 -4.25 1.98
N THR A 33 9.65 -5.02 2.53
CA THR A 33 10.53 -5.86 1.73
C THR A 33 9.75 -6.91 0.96
N LYS A 34 8.79 -7.58 1.60
CA LYS A 34 7.90 -8.55 0.93
C LYS A 34 7.05 -7.88 -0.14
N LEU A 35 6.38 -6.76 0.17
CA LEU A 35 5.59 -6.00 -0.81
C LEU A 35 6.43 -5.53 -2.00
N THR A 36 7.67 -5.10 -1.77
CA THR A 36 8.57 -4.68 -2.85
C THR A 36 8.92 -5.85 -3.76
N ARG A 37 9.16 -7.04 -3.20
CA ARG A 37 9.42 -8.26 -3.97
C ARG A 37 8.19 -8.69 -4.78
N GLU A 38 7.02 -8.69 -4.16
CA GLU A 38 5.77 -9.05 -4.85
C GLU A 38 5.44 -8.07 -5.97
N LYS A 39 5.60 -6.76 -5.77
CA LYS A 39 5.45 -5.77 -6.86
C LYS A 39 6.42 -5.99 -8.02
N GLN A 40 7.65 -6.40 -7.73
CA GLN A 40 8.60 -6.74 -8.80
C GLN A 40 8.16 -7.99 -9.56
N ASN A 41 7.62 -8.99 -8.86
CA ASN A 41 7.06 -10.19 -9.47
C ASN A 41 5.85 -9.84 -10.34
N GLU A 42 4.88 -9.10 -9.79
CA GLU A 42 3.68 -8.63 -10.49
C GLU A 42 4.04 -7.85 -11.77
N GLN A 43 5.02 -6.95 -11.72
CA GLN A 43 5.52 -6.25 -12.90
C GLN A 43 6.10 -7.20 -13.96
N GLN A 44 6.77 -8.27 -13.56
CA GLN A 44 7.25 -9.28 -14.51
C GLN A 44 6.10 -10.06 -15.13
N LEU A 45 5.07 -10.41 -14.36
CA LEU A 45 3.86 -11.07 -14.85
C LEU A 45 3.11 -10.19 -15.86
N TYR A 46 2.94 -8.88 -15.58
CA TYR A 46 2.34 -7.96 -16.56
C TYR A 46 3.17 -7.80 -17.83
N ARG A 47 4.51 -7.84 -17.75
CA ARG A 47 5.36 -7.85 -18.95
C ARG A 47 5.16 -9.12 -19.77
N LYS A 48 5.02 -10.28 -19.12
CA LYS A 48 4.71 -11.55 -19.79
C LYS A 48 3.34 -11.49 -20.46
N LEU A 49 2.32 -11.02 -19.74
CA LEU A 49 0.97 -10.83 -20.27
C LEU A 49 0.99 -9.92 -21.51
N ARG A 50 1.67 -8.78 -21.43
CA ARG A 50 1.81 -7.86 -22.58
C ARG A 50 2.52 -8.52 -23.77
N GLY A 51 3.55 -9.34 -23.53
CA GLY A 51 4.20 -10.12 -24.59
C GLY A 51 3.22 -11.04 -25.30
N LEU A 52 2.47 -11.86 -24.54
CA LEU A 52 1.47 -12.78 -25.08
C LEU A 52 0.36 -12.06 -25.84
N ILE A 53 -0.09 -10.90 -25.35
CA ILE A 53 -1.08 -10.07 -26.04
C ILE A 53 -0.54 -9.62 -27.40
N LEU A 54 0.67 -9.07 -27.45
CA LEU A 54 1.28 -8.56 -28.69
C LEU A 54 1.61 -9.68 -29.68
N GLU A 55 1.78 -10.92 -29.23
CA GLU A 55 1.90 -12.11 -30.10
C GLU A 55 0.57 -12.55 -30.72
N ASN A 56 -0.57 -12.17 -30.12
CA ASN A 56 -1.91 -12.59 -30.55
C ASN A 56 -2.74 -11.48 -31.20
N TYR A 57 -2.38 -10.21 -30.97
CA TYR A 57 -3.11 -9.03 -31.47
C TYR A 57 -2.15 -7.94 -31.97
N ASP A 58 -1.90 -7.93 -33.28
CA ASP A 58 -1.01 -6.95 -33.92
C ASP A 58 -1.51 -5.49 -33.80
N ASN A 59 -2.82 -5.30 -33.66
CA ASN A 59 -3.48 -4.00 -33.54
C ASN A 59 -3.80 -3.60 -32.08
N TYR A 60 -3.18 -4.26 -31.10
CA TYR A 60 -3.54 -4.05 -29.68
C TYR A 60 -3.46 -2.59 -29.23
N GLU A 61 -2.49 -1.81 -29.70
CA GLU A 61 -2.33 -0.41 -29.29
C GLU A 61 -3.50 0.47 -29.79
N ASP A 62 -4.09 0.13 -30.94
CA ASP A 62 -5.20 0.85 -31.57
C ASP A 62 -6.59 0.44 -31.03
N MET A 63 -6.64 -0.61 -30.21
CA MET A 63 -7.87 -1.07 -29.56
C MET A 63 -8.38 -0.07 -28.52
N THR A 64 -9.71 -0.03 -28.37
CA THR A 64 -10.39 0.65 -27.26
C THR A 64 -10.05 0.01 -25.91
N ASP A 65 -10.28 0.71 -24.80
CA ASP A 65 -10.02 0.19 -23.45
C ASP A 65 -10.83 -1.08 -23.14
N GLU A 66 -12.07 -1.17 -23.65
CA GLU A 66 -12.91 -2.36 -23.51
C GLU A 66 -12.34 -3.55 -24.29
N GLU A 67 -11.92 -3.34 -25.53
CA GLU A 67 -11.26 -4.37 -26.36
C GLU A 67 -9.93 -4.83 -25.73
N LYS A 68 -9.12 -3.91 -25.20
CA LYS A 68 -7.88 -4.24 -24.49
C LYS A 68 -8.13 -5.09 -23.25
N THR A 69 -9.20 -4.78 -22.51
CA THR A 69 -9.64 -5.55 -21.35
C THR A 69 -10.06 -6.95 -21.76
N ASN A 70 -10.87 -7.07 -22.82
CA ASN A 70 -11.33 -8.36 -23.34
C ASN A 70 -10.16 -9.22 -23.86
N ALA A 71 -9.24 -8.64 -24.64
CA ALA A 71 -8.04 -9.33 -25.12
C ALA A 71 -7.16 -9.81 -23.96
N SER A 72 -6.96 -8.98 -22.93
CA SER A 72 -6.21 -9.37 -21.73
C SER A 72 -6.88 -10.55 -21.01
N ASN A 73 -8.20 -10.53 -20.86
CA ASN A 73 -8.96 -11.61 -20.23
C ASN A 73 -8.91 -12.91 -21.06
N GLU A 74 -9.02 -12.83 -22.38
CA GLU A 74 -8.92 -14.00 -23.27
C GLU A 74 -7.54 -14.65 -23.18
N ILE A 75 -6.46 -13.87 -23.11
CA ILE A 75 -5.11 -14.39 -22.92
C ILE A 75 -4.97 -15.02 -21.54
N LEU A 76 -5.45 -14.37 -20.47
CA LEU A 76 -5.40 -14.94 -19.12
C LEU A 76 -6.18 -16.27 -19.01
N LEU A 77 -7.34 -16.39 -19.66
CA LEU A 77 -8.10 -17.64 -19.69
C LEU A 77 -7.39 -18.77 -20.43
N LYS A 78 -6.56 -18.45 -21.43
CA LYS A 78 -5.72 -19.42 -22.15
C LYS A 78 -4.44 -19.77 -21.38
N HIS A 79 -4.03 -18.93 -20.44
CA HIS A 79 -2.81 -19.06 -19.63
C HIS A 79 -3.16 -19.02 -18.14
N THR A 80 -3.87 -20.07 -17.67
CA THR A 80 -4.39 -20.15 -16.31
C THR A 80 -3.29 -20.06 -15.24
N ASP A 81 -2.07 -20.53 -15.54
CA ASP A 81 -0.91 -20.41 -14.66
C ASP A 81 -0.51 -18.95 -14.41
N LEU A 82 -0.58 -18.11 -15.45
CA LEU A 82 -0.29 -16.68 -15.35
C LEU A 82 -1.40 -15.95 -14.58
N GLN A 83 -2.66 -16.34 -14.82
CA GLN A 83 -3.81 -15.83 -14.08
C GLN A 83 -3.72 -16.16 -12.59
N GLU A 84 -3.42 -17.41 -12.24
CA GLU A 84 -3.22 -17.87 -10.87
C GLU A 84 -2.10 -17.10 -10.18
N GLN A 85 -0.95 -16.90 -10.85
CA GLN A 85 0.17 -16.12 -10.30
C GLN A 85 -0.20 -14.66 -10.03
N LEU A 86 -0.99 -14.01 -10.91
CA LEU A 86 -1.46 -12.64 -10.69
C LEU A 86 -2.43 -12.55 -9.51
N ILE A 87 -3.33 -13.52 -9.38
CA ILE A 87 -4.25 -13.61 -8.23
C ILE A 87 -3.45 -13.82 -6.94
N GLU A 88 -2.48 -14.73 -6.95
CA GLU A 88 -1.63 -15.02 -5.80
C GLU A 88 -0.83 -13.78 -5.35
N CYS A 89 -0.25 -13.02 -6.28
CA CYS A 89 0.42 -11.76 -5.95
C CYS A 89 -0.52 -10.81 -5.19
N ASN A 90 -1.74 -10.61 -5.69
CA ASN A 90 -2.73 -9.74 -5.04
C ASN A 90 -3.13 -10.27 -3.64
N GLU A 91 -3.32 -11.58 -3.49
CA GLU A 91 -3.59 -12.18 -2.19
C GLU A 91 -2.46 -11.96 -1.17
N ILE A 92 -1.20 -12.13 -1.60
CA ILE A 92 -0.04 -11.92 -0.74
C ILE A 92 0.05 -10.46 -0.33
N GLU A 93 -0.13 -9.51 -1.26
CA GLU A 93 -0.16 -8.09 -0.94
C GLU A 93 -1.23 -7.75 0.10
N ASN A 94 -2.45 -8.28 -0.08
CA ASN A 94 -3.56 -8.09 0.86
C ASN A 94 -3.26 -8.71 2.24
N LYS A 95 -2.68 -9.92 2.29
CA LYS A 95 -2.28 -10.58 3.54
C LYS A 95 -1.22 -9.77 4.29
N ILE A 96 -0.23 -9.23 3.59
CA ILE A 96 0.80 -8.37 4.21
C ILE A 96 0.17 -7.08 4.74
N GLY A 97 -0.67 -6.41 3.94
CA GLY A 97 -1.34 -5.18 4.35
C GLY A 97 -2.25 -5.38 5.57
N ALA A 98 -3.05 -6.45 5.56
CA ALA A 98 -3.92 -6.80 6.67
C ALA A 98 -3.14 -7.14 7.95
N GLY A 99 -2.03 -7.89 7.83
CA GLY A 99 -1.16 -8.23 8.96
C GLY A 99 -0.56 -6.99 9.61
N LEU A 100 0.03 -6.09 8.82
CA LEU A 100 0.59 -4.82 9.33
C LEU A 100 -0.48 -3.96 10.01
N MET A 101 -1.69 -3.94 9.45
CA MET A 101 -2.78 -3.13 10.01
C MET A 101 -3.31 -3.73 11.31
N TYR A 102 -3.44 -5.05 11.39
CA TYR A 102 -3.79 -5.74 12.63
C TYR A 102 -2.74 -5.50 13.73
N ASP A 103 -1.46 -5.61 13.41
CA ASP A 103 -0.36 -5.36 14.35
C ASP A 103 -0.37 -3.90 14.85
N PHE A 104 -0.64 -2.94 13.96
CA PHE A 104 -0.80 -1.55 14.36
C PHE A 104 -1.98 -1.38 15.32
N ILE A 105 -3.18 -1.84 14.93
CA ILE A 105 -4.43 -1.67 15.71
C ILE A 105 -4.29 -2.26 17.12
N THR A 106 -3.76 -3.48 17.22
CA THR A 106 -3.60 -4.16 18.51
C THR A 106 -2.59 -3.48 19.42
N ARG A 107 -1.64 -2.71 18.87
CA ARG A 107 -0.63 -1.96 19.62
C ARG A 107 -1.00 -0.50 19.82
N MET A 108 -1.97 0.05 19.09
CA MET A 108 -2.41 1.45 19.18
C MET A 108 -2.56 1.98 20.61
N PRO A 109 -3.15 1.24 21.58
CA PRO A 109 -3.29 1.71 22.96
C PRO A 109 -1.97 2.13 23.62
N GLN A 110 -0.83 1.56 23.20
CA GLN A 110 0.49 1.89 23.74
C GLN A 110 0.94 3.31 23.36
N ALA A 111 0.44 3.85 22.25
CA ALA A 111 0.77 5.17 21.73
C ALA A 111 -0.47 6.06 21.50
N GLU A 112 -1.56 5.77 22.20
CA GLU A 112 -2.89 6.35 21.97
C GLU A 112 -2.87 7.87 21.87
N LYS A 113 -2.34 8.55 22.90
CA LYS A 113 -2.28 10.02 22.96
C LYS A 113 -1.43 10.62 21.84
N GLU A 114 -0.32 9.96 21.49
CA GLU A 114 0.54 10.39 20.39
C GLU A 114 -0.15 10.23 19.04
N ILE A 115 -0.90 9.13 18.85
CA ILE A 115 -1.67 8.86 17.64
C ILE A 115 -2.76 9.94 17.46
N TYR A 116 -3.56 10.22 18.49
CA TYR A 116 -4.58 11.27 18.42
C TYR A 116 -4.00 12.63 18.05
N LYS A 117 -2.87 13.00 18.67
CA LYS A 117 -2.15 14.24 18.34
C LYS A 117 -1.64 14.28 16.91
N ALA A 118 -1.08 13.18 16.42
CA ALA A 118 -0.56 13.11 15.06
C ALA A 118 -1.69 13.21 14.03
N ILE A 119 -2.79 12.46 14.22
CA ILE A 119 -3.96 12.52 13.34
C ILE A 119 -4.57 13.92 13.36
N ALA A 120 -4.78 14.50 14.54
CA ALA A 120 -5.31 15.87 14.68
C ALA A 120 -4.44 16.89 13.94
N THR A 121 -3.12 16.76 14.03
CA THR A 121 -2.16 17.66 13.36
C THR A 121 -2.14 17.46 11.84
N ILE A 122 -2.25 16.22 11.35
CA ILE A 122 -2.21 15.91 9.92
C ILE A 122 -3.50 16.33 9.21
N TYR A 123 -4.65 16.17 9.87
CA TYR A 123 -5.96 16.45 9.30
C TYR A 123 -6.56 17.79 9.76
N SER A 124 -5.80 18.61 10.48
CA SER A 124 -6.25 19.91 11.01
C SER A 124 -7.54 19.81 11.86
N LEU A 125 -7.59 18.80 12.73
CA LEU A 125 -8.69 18.56 13.69
C LEU A 125 -8.26 18.94 15.10
N SER A 126 -9.20 19.02 16.04
CA SER A 126 -8.83 19.02 17.46
C SER A 126 -8.53 17.61 17.94
N VAL A 127 -7.65 17.47 18.94
CA VAL A 127 -7.35 16.16 19.55
C VAL A 127 -8.63 15.52 20.11
N LYS A 128 -9.52 16.34 20.68
CA LYS A 128 -10.79 15.88 21.24
C LYS A 128 -11.73 15.33 20.16
N ASP A 129 -11.70 15.88 18.95
CA ASP A 129 -12.50 15.34 17.84
C ASP A 129 -12.04 13.92 17.47
N VAL A 130 -10.72 13.70 17.44
CA VAL A 130 -10.14 12.37 17.16
C VAL A 130 -10.43 11.37 18.28
N GLU A 131 -10.36 11.80 19.55
CA GLU A 131 -10.67 10.95 20.71
C GLU A 131 -12.11 10.42 20.72
N ASN A 132 -13.05 11.16 20.13
CA ASN A 132 -14.46 10.80 20.06
C ASN A 132 -14.86 10.24 18.68
N GLU A 133 -13.89 10.04 17.78
CA GLU A 133 -14.14 9.53 16.43
C GLU A 133 -14.40 8.01 16.47
N GLU A 134 -15.24 7.54 15.55
CA GLU A 134 -15.43 6.10 15.38
C GLU A 134 -14.11 5.44 14.93
N LEU A 135 -13.85 4.22 15.43
CA LEU A 135 -12.57 3.54 15.22
C LEU A 135 -12.27 3.35 13.72
N ASP A 136 -13.27 2.99 12.92
CA ASP A 136 -13.14 2.79 11.48
C ASP A 136 -12.69 4.06 10.75
N ILE A 137 -13.18 5.23 11.15
CA ILE A 137 -12.75 6.52 10.59
C ILE A 137 -11.29 6.79 10.96
N THR A 138 -10.90 6.54 12.21
CA THR A 138 -9.50 6.67 12.65
C THR A 138 -8.59 5.72 11.87
N ILE A 139 -9.01 4.47 11.65
CA ILE A 139 -8.25 3.50 10.85
C ILE A 139 -8.15 3.91 9.39
N ASP A 140 -9.21 4.46 8.78
CA ASP A 140 -9.17 4.97 7.41
C ASP A 140 -8.17 6.14 7.28
N ARG A 141 -8.09 7.03 8.27
CA ARG A 141 -7.06 8.08 8.32
C ARG A 141 -5.66 7.51 8.40
N VAL A 142 -5.42 6.51 9.26
CA VAL A 142 -4.12 5.83 9.34
C VAL A 142 -3.77 5.18 8.00
N LYS A 143 -4.72 4.51 7.36
CA LYS A 143 -4.54 3.90 6.03
C LYS A 143 -4.15 4.96 4.99
N LYS A 144 -4.84 6.11 4.96
CA LYS A 144 -4.51 7.22 4.07
C LYS A 144 -3.12 7.81 4.33
N ILE A 145 -2.68 7.89 5.59
CA ILE A 145 -1.29 8.27 5.95
C ILE A 145 -0.30 7.26 5.36
N ALA A 146 -0.52 5.96 5.59
CA ALA A 146 0.36 4.89 5.10
C ALA A 146 0.41 4.82 3.56
N MET A 147 -0.70 5.10 2.89
CA MET A 147 -0.82 5.15 1.43
C MET A 147 -0.30 6.46 0.82
N SER A 148 0.01 7.47 1.64
CA SER A 148 0.51 8.74 1.13
C SER A 148 1.84 8.57 0.39
N LYS A 149 1.99 9.27 -0.74
CA LYS A 149 3.22 9.27 -1.53
C LYS A 149 4.46 9.59 -0.68
N THR A 150 4.30 10.49 0.30
CA THR A 150 5.39 10.92 1.18
C THR A 150 5.84 9.79 2.09
N PHE A 151 4.90 9.12 2.77
CA PHE A 151 5.19 7.99 3.66
C PHE A 151 5.82 6.83 2.89
N GLN A 152 5.23 6.44 1.75
CA GLN A 152 5.78 5.38 0.91
C GLN A 152 7.18 5.70 0.39
N THR A 153 7.44 6.95 0.00
CA THR A 153 8.77 7.37 -0.47
C THR A 153 9.80 7.29 0.65
N PHE A 154 9.47 7.79 1.85
CA PHE A 154 10.34 7.72 3.01
C PHE A 154 10.73 6.26 3.33
N PHE A 155 9.75 5.37 3.41
CA PHE A 155 10.00 3.97 3.74
C PHE A 155 10.79 3.24 2.64
N ARG A 156 10.50 3.50 1.37
CA ARG A 156 11.28 2.95 0.25
C ARG A 156 12.75 3.39 0.30
N LEU A 157 13.02 4.63 0.67
CA LEU A 157 14.41 5.12 0.83
C LEU A 157 15.08 4.44 2.03
N ALA A 158 14.38 4.28 3.15
CA ALA A 158 14.90 3.62 4.34
C ALA A 158 15.25 2.14 4.11
N THR A 159 14.46 1.41 3.32
CA THR A 159 14.71 -0.01 3.00
C THR A 159 15.73 -0.22 1.89
N ASN A 160 15.94 0.75 1.00
CA ASN A 160 17.00 0.67 -0.01
C ASN A 160 18.42 0.94 0.55
N LEU A 161 18.51 1.55 1.75
CA LEU A 161 19.77 1.84 2.43
C LEU A 161 20.33 0.65 3.23
N SER A 162 19.55 -0.43 3.42
CA SER A 162 19.99 -1.65 4.12
C SER A 162 20.74 -2.64 3.21
N LYS A 163 21.51 -2.14 2.24
CA LYS A 163 22.42 -2.95 1.41
C LYS A 163 23.86 -2.79 1.88
#